data_AF-A0A662EJ95-F1
#
_entry.id   AF-A0A662EJ95-F1
#
_cell.length_a   1.000
_cell.length_b   1.000
_cell.length_c   1.000
_cell.angle_alpha   90.00
_cell.angle_beta   90.00
_cell.angle_gamma   90.00
#
_symmetry.space_group_name_H-M   'P 1'
#
loop_
_entity.id
_entity.type
_entity.pdbx_description
1 polymer ?
#
loop_
_entity_poly.entity_id
_entity_poly.type
_entity_poly.pdbx_seq_one_letter_code
_entity_poly.pdbx_strand_id
1 'polypeptide(L)'
;MARQADGAVLVTWGDTKVLATVVVQSLKQDIGYFPLRVDFEEKFYAGGKIPGGFFKREGKPSDAAILSARLIDRPIRPLFPKGYKEEVHIVTTVLSAERDCPPGIAAMVGASAALMISPAPFQGPIAGVKVGMRDGEVVVNPPDQVLDEGDMDITVAGTNSTVTMVEGHMREVPEEVVIRAIEEAHRVIRELIELQEAFAARHQVEKRQLTPPSDEEQQVHERVKELVWDRLPELKAAPNKKARERLAEAMAEEAAQAVAERYPEEEREEIAALAKAAFDEVYREFARWSILELGERMDGRRPEELRPITIQVGILPRVHGSALFTRGETQSLGTCTLGATRKDAQIIDLMMEEGLKRFMLHYNFPPFSVGEAGRMGPPSRREIGHGHLAEGALQAVVPPEEEFPYIIRVVSEILESNGSSSMASVCSGCLAMMDAGVPIKRPVAGVAMGLVTEGEKRVILTDILGLEDHFGDMDFKVAGTQEGITAFQLDVKIGGISADLMREALARAREARLTILRLMEQALPAPRPHISPYAPTLDMLKINPEKIGLVIGPGGRTI
;
A
#
# COMPACT_ATOMS: atom_id res chain seq x y z
N MET A 1 17.92 -26.73 6.42
CA MET A 1 17.45 -26.95 5.02
C MET A 1 18.06 -25.86 4.14
N ALA A 2 17.98 -25.97 2.80
CA ALA A 2 18.41 -24.90 1.86
C ALA A 2 19.82 -24.31 2.12
N ARG A 3 20.82 -25.16 2.43
CA ARG A 3 22.18 -24.74 2.83
C ARG A 3 23.00 -23.99 1.77
N GLN A 4 22.49 -23.87 0.54
CA GLN A 4 23.13 -23.09 -0.53
C GLN A 4 22.65 -21.64 -0.58
N ALA A 5 21.56 -21.30 0.10
CA ALA A 5 21.14 -19.92 0.27
C ALA A 5 22.09 -19.21 1.25
N ASP A 6 22.23 -17.90 1.09
CA ASP A 6 23.06 -17.07 1.97
C ASP A 6 22.47 -16.94 3.38
N GLY A 7 21.14 -17.07 3.50
CA GLY A 7 20.43 -17.23 4.77
C GLY A 7 19.21 -18.12 4.58
N ALA A 8 18.94 -19.03 5.52
CA ALA A 8 17.76 -19.89 5.46
C ALA A 8 17.24 -20.25 6.85
N VAL A 9 15.95 -19.97 7.10
CA VAL A 9 15.28 -20.21 8.39
C VAL A 9 13.97 -20.95 8.14
N LEU A 10 13.72 -22.00 8.93
CA LEU A 10 12.42 -22.65 9.01
C LEU A 10 11.70 -22.15 10.25
N VAL A 11 10.71 -21.29 10.08
CA VAL A 11 9.85 -20.80 11.17
C VAL A 11 8.75 -21.80 11.45
N THR A 12 8.42 -21.98 12.72
CA THR A 12 7.27 -22.77 13.17
C THR A 12 6.45 -21.93 14.15
N TRP A 13 5.15 -21.82 13.88
CA TRP A 13 4.16 -21.22 14.76
C TRP A 13 2.91 -22.12 14.74
N GLY A 14 2.63 -22.79 15.85
CA GLY A 14 1.70 -23.92 15.84
C GLY A 14 2.16 -24.99 14.84
N ASP A 15 1.22 -25.47 14.02
CA ASP A 15 1.45 -26.34 12.88
C ASP A 15 1.77 -25.58 11.58
N THR A 16 1.72 -24.24 11.59
CA THR A 16 2.21 -23.42 10.46
C THR A 16 3.74 -23.48 10.39
N LYS A 17 4.27 -23.86 9.21
CA LYS A 17 5.70 -23.93 8.91
C LYS A 17 6.02 -23.19 7.63
N VAL A 18 6.94 -22.24 7.72
CA VAL A 18 7.39 -21.44 6.57
C VAL A 18 8.90 -21.52 6.45
N LEU A 19 9.39 -21.90 5.27
CA LEU A 19 10.81 -21.82 4.91
C LEU A 19 11.07 -20.46 4.29
N ALA A 20 11.86 -19.62 4.96
CA ALA A 20 12.36 -18.36 4.43
C ALA A 20 13.82 -18.52 3.98
N THR A 21 14.14 -18.02 2.80
CA THR A 21 15.49 -18.05 2.23
C THR A 21 15.86 -16.68 1.69
N VAL A 22 17.14 -16.34 1.78
CA VAL A 22 17.74 -15.10 1.28
C VAL A 22 18.94 -15.45 0.41
N VAL A 23 19.03 -14.83 -0.75
CA VAL A 23 20.22 -14.85 -1.62
C VAL A 23 20.62 -13.42 -1.93
N VAL A 24 21.93 -13.14 -1.89
CA VAL A 24 22.52 -11.82 -2.16
C VAL A 24 23.52 -11.95 -3.31
N GLN A 25 23.32 -11.16 -4.36
CA GLN A 25 24.14 -11.21 -5.56
C GLN A 25 24.53 -9.81 -6.04
N SER A 26 25.82 -9.62 -6.33
CA SER A 26 26.31 -8.38 -6.93
C SER A 26 25.80 -8.25 -8.37
N LEU A 27 25.34 -7.05 -8.75
CA LEU A 27 24.88 -6.78 -10.11
C LEU A 27 26.07 -6.58 -11.07
N LYS A 28 25.87 -6.94 -12.34
CA LYS A 28 26.85 -6.66 -13.42
C LYS A 28 26.82 -5.21 -13.87
N GLN A 29 25.70 -4.53 -13.71
CA GLN A 29 25.45 -3.15 -14.13
C GLN A 29 24.55 -2.49 -13.08
N ASP A 30 24.80 -1.21 -12.82
CA ASP A 30 23.88 -0.41 -12.01
C ASP A 30 22.57 -0.21 -12.79
N ILE A 31 21.46 -0.52 -12.13
CA ILE A 31 20.11 -0.39 -12.70
C ILE A 31 19.34 0.82 -12.13
N GLY A 32 20.00 1.65 -11.30
CA GLY A 32 19.45 2.90 -10.78
C GLY A 32 18.48 2.75 -9.61
N TYR A 33 18.29 1.54 -9.07
CA TYR A 33 17.46 1.30 -7.88
C TYR A 33 17.92 0.06 -7.11
N PHE A 34 17.49 -0.06 -5.85
CA PHE A 34 17.77 -1.24 -5.02
C PHE A 34 16.89 -2.45 -5.42
N PRO A 35 17.46 -3.53 -6.01
CA PRO A 35 16.71 -4.70 -6.45
C PRO A 35 16.47 -5.68 -5.30
N LEU A 36 15.62 -5.26 -4.35
CA LEU A 36 15.00 -6.17 -3.39
C LEU A 36 13.76 -6.79 -4.02
N ARG A 37 13.73 -8.12 -4.07
CA ARG A 37 12.58 -8.91 -4.48
C ARG A 37 12.14 -9.83 -3.34
N VAL A 38 10.86 -9.79 -3.02
CA VAL A 38 10.23 -10.74 -2.09
C VAL A 38 9.21 -11.58 -2.86
N ASP A 39 9.30 -12.90 -2.74
CA ASP A 39 8.29 -13.84 -3.20
C ASP A 39 7.70 -14.61 -2.01
N PHE A 40 6.38 -14.72 -2.00
CA PHE A 40 5.62 -15.51 -1.04
C PHE A 40 4.92 -16.62 -1.81
N GLU A 41 5.33 -17.85 -1.54
CA GLU A 41 4.93 -19.04 -2.26
C GLU A 41 3.96 -19.86 -1.42
N GLU A 42 2.68 -19.76 -1.76
CA GLU A 42 1.63 -20.64 -1.26
C GLU A 42 1.73 -22.00 -1.96
N LYS A 43 1.64 -23.07 -1.17
CA LYS A 43 1.60 -24.44 -1.69
C LYS A 43 0.33 -25.10 -1.20
N PHE A 44 -0.51 -25.62 -2.11
CA PHE A 44 -1.81 -26.17 -1.73
C PHE A 44 -1.67 -27.39 -0.83
N TYR A 45 -0.56 -28.12 -0.95
CA TYR A 45 -0.25 -29.22 -0.03
C TYR A 45 -0.09 -28.75 1.43
N ALA A 46 0.25 -27.48 1.68
CA ALA A 46 0.38 -26.94 3.03
C ALA A 46 -0.97 -26.89 3.76
N GLY A 47 -2.07 -26.77 3.01
CA GLY A 47 -3.44 -26.93 3.50
C GLY A 47 -4.03 -28.33 3.26
N GLY A 48 -3.23 -29.30 2.82
CA GLY A 48 -3.69 -30.66 2.50
C GLY A 48 -4.56 -30.76 1.24
N LYS A 49 -4.46 -29.80 0.32
CA LYS A 49 -5.30 -29.70 -0.88
C LYS A 49 -4.53 -29.97 -2.17
N ILE A 50 -5.23 -30.43 -3.20
CA ILE A 50 -4.75 -30.43 -4.59
C ILE A 50 -5.36 -29.19 -5.28
N PRO A 51 -4.59 -28.37 -6.03
CA PRO A 51 -5.10 -27.17 -6.69
C PRO A 51 -6.36 -27.44 -7.53
N GLY A 52 -7.36 -26.55 -7.45
CA GLY A 52 -8.63 -26.71 -8.16
C GLY A 52 -8.50 -26.59 -9.69
N GLY A 53 -7.52 -25.83 -10.18
CA GLY A 53 -7.28 -25.56 -11.60
C GLY A 53 -7.06 -26.80 -12.48
N PHE A 54 -7.20 -26.64 -13.79
CA PHE A 54 -7.15 -27.73 -14.78
C PHE A 54 -5.85 -28.56 -14.70
N PHE A 55 -4.71 -27.91 -14.50
CA PHE A 55 -3.39 -28.56 -14.47
C PHE A 55 -3.02 -29.21 -13.14
N LYS A 56 -3.83 -29.04 -12.08
CA LYS A 56 -3.57 -29.57 -10.73
C LYS A 56 -2.17 -29.21 -10.18
N ARG A 57 -1.69 -28.00 -10.50
CA ARG A 57 -0.40 -27.44 -10.11
C ARG A 57 -0.55 -25.95 -9.84
N GLU A 58 0.19 -25.43 -8.86
CA GLU A 58 0.27 -24.00 -8.58
C GLU A 58 0.85 -23.25 -9.78
N GLY A 59 0.17 -22.18 -10.19
CA GLY A 59 0.51 -21.37 -11.37
C GLY A 59 0.99 -19.98 -10.99
N LYS A 60 0.35 -18.95 -11.57
CA LYS A 60 0.59 -17.55 -11.21
C LYS A 60 0.29 -17.33 -9.71
N PRO A 61 1.09 -16.51 -9.00
CA PRO A 61 0.78 -16.10 -7.63
C PRO A 61 -0.64 -15.53 -7.50
N SER A 62 -1.32 -15.91 -6.42
CA SER A 62 -2.62 -15.36 -6.02
C SER A 62 -2.47 -13.90 -5.59
N ASP A 63 -3.59 -13.16 -5.54
CA ASP A 63 -3.57 -11.80 -4.98
C ASP A 63 -3.16 -11.83 -3.50
N ALA A 64 -3.60 -12.84 -2.73
CA ALA A 64 -3.21 -13.05 -1.33
C ALA A 64 -1.69 -13.27 -1.17
N ALA A 65 -1.07 -14.06 -2.06
CA ALA A 65 0.37 -14.27 -2.07
C ALA A 65 1.13 -12.99 -2.43
N ILE A 66 0.64 -12.22 -3.42
CA ILE A 66 1.21 -10.94 -3.80
C ILE A 66 1.13 -9.93 -2.65
N LEU A 67 -0.02 -9.85 -1.96
CA LEU A 67 -0.22 -8.99 -0.80
C LEU A 67 0.70 -9.40 0.36
N SER A 68 0.84 -10.71 0.63
CA SER A 68 1.76 -11.22 1.65
C SER A 68 3.22 -10.87 1.34
N ALA A 69 3.65 -11.01 0.08
CA ALA A 69 4.98 -10.60 -0.35
C ALA A 69 5.20 -9.08 -0.16
N ARG A 70 4.20 -8.25 -0.45
CA ARG A 70 4.26 -6.80 -0.21
C ARG A 70 4.31 -6.46 1.28
N LEU A 71 3.52 -7.14 2.09
CA LEU A 71 3.48 -6.98 3.55
C LEU A 71 4.85 -7.26 4.18
N ILE A 72 5.61 -8.21 3.63
CA ILE A 72 6.98 -8.53 4.05
C ILE A 72 8.00 -7.51 3.50
N ASP A 73 7.88 -7.11 2.22
CA ASP A 73 8.82 -6.18 1.57
C ASP A 73 8.83 -4.78 2.21
N ARG A 74 7.65 -4.23 2.47
CA ARG A 74 7.44 -2.86 2.97
C ARG A 74 8.25 -2.52 4.24
N PRO A 75 8.20 -3.32 5.33
CA PRO A 75 8.99 -3.04 6.53
C PRO A 75 10.48 -3.39 6.40
N ILE A 76 10.88 -4.23 5.41
CA ILE A 76 12.28 -4.65 5.20
C ILE A 76 13.05 -3.61 4.39
N ARG A 77 12.46 -3.11 3.31
CA ARG A 77 13.12 -2.26 2.31
C ARG A 77 13.80 -1.02 2.90
N PRO A 78 13.20 -0.27 3.85
CA PRO A 78 13.82 0.93 4.42
C PRO A 78 15.01 0.64 5.33
N LEU A 79 15.16 -0.60 5.79
CA LEU A 79 16.24 -1.02 6.70
C LEU A 79 17.49 -1.49 5.93
N PHE A 80 17.49 -1.36 4.61
CA PHE A 80 18.72 -1.44 3.83
C PHE A 80 19.39 -0.07 3.79
N PRO A 81 20.72 -0.01 3.92
CA PRO A 81 21.44 1.25 3.87
C PRO A 81 21.21 1.97 2.53
N LYS A 82 21.06 3.29 2.58
CA LYS A 82 20.87 4.12 1.38
C LYS A 82 22.01 3.86 0.38
N GLY A 83 21.65 3.73 -0.90
CA GLY A 83 22.62 3.45 -1.95
C GLY A 83 23.06 1.99 -2.07
N TYR A 84 22.47 1.05 -1.32
CA TYR A 84 22.72 -0.37 -1.53
C TYR A 84 22.15 -0.84 -2.88
N LYS A 85 23.02 -1.38 -3.75
CA LYS A 85 22.71 -1.67 -5.17
C LYS A 85 22.73 -3.16 -5.53
N GLU A 86 23.05 -4.04 -4.59
CA GLU A 86 23.10 -5.48 -4.89
C GLU A 86 21.71 -6.11 -4.89
N GLU A 87 21.55 -7.18 -5.66
CA GLU A 87 20.31 -7.93 -5.74
C GLU A 87 20.11 -8.75 -4.48
N VAL A 88 18.94 -8.60 -3.85
CA VAL A 88 18.52 -9.37 -2.69
C VAL A 88 17.21 -10.06 -3.05
N HIS A 89 17.23 -11.39 -3.02
CA HIS A 89 16.02 -12.19 -3.27
C HIS A 89 15.62 -12.93 -2.00
N ILE A 90 14.42 -12.62 -1.52
CA ILE A 90 13.80 -13.29 -0.38
C ILE A 90 12.68 -14.18 -0.93
N VAL A 91 12.75 -15.47 -0.63
CA VAL A 91 11.67 -16.43 -0.95
C VAL A 91 11.17 -17.04 0.34
N THR A 92 9.87 -16.89 0.58
CA THR A 92 9.15 -17.53 1.69
C THR A 92 8.21 -18.58 1.13
N THR A 93 8.33 -19.83 1.56
CA THR A 93 7.50 -20.94 1.08
C THR A 93 6.72 -21.54 2.24
N VAL A 94 5.40 -21.54 2.13
CA VAL A 94 4.52 -22.15 3.12
C VAL A 94 4.53 -23.67 2.92
N LEU A 95 4.99 -24.40 3.94
CA LEU A 95 5.12 -25.86 3.89
C LEU A 95 3.98 -26.57 4.64
N SER A 96 3.44 -25.91 5.65
CA SER A 96 2.31 -26.35 6.47
C SER A 96 1.58 -25.10 6.96
N ALA A 97 0.25 -25.12 7.02
CA ALA A 97 -0.54 -23.98 7.48
C ALA A 97 -1.73 -24.41 8.34
N GLU A 98 -1.87 -23.78 9.50
CA GLU A 98 -3.09 -23.79 10.30
C GLU A 98 -3.75 -22.41 10.27
N ARG A 99 -5.06 -22.36 10.53
CA ARG A 99 -5.87 -21.13 10.44
C ARG A 99 -5.39 -20.04 11.41
N ASP A 100 -5.33 -20.37 12.70
CA ASP A 100 -5.05 -19.39 13.76
C ASP A 100 -3.57 -18.96 13.85
N CYS A 101 -2.69 -19.50 12.98
CA CYS A 101 -1.30 -19.05 12.84
C CYS A 101 -1.03 -18.60 11.39
N PRO A 102 -1.41 -17.36 11.02
CA PRO A 102 -1.32 -16.85 9.65
C PRO A 102 0.10 -16.98 9.05
N PRO A 103 0.26 -17.69 7.91
CA PRO A 103 1.56 -17.91 7.30
C PRO A 103 2.28 -16.62 6.87
N GLY A 104 1.55 -15.57 6.51
CA GLY A 104 2.13 -14.26 6.15
C GLY A 104 2.96 -13.63 7.28
N ILE A 105 2.49 -13.75 8.52
CA ILE A 105 3.21 -13.23 9.71
C ILE A 105 4.42 -14.10 10.03
N ALA A 106 4.25 -15.43 10.02
CA ALA A 106 5.37 -16.37 10.21
C ALA A 106 6.47 -16.18 9.14
N ALA A 107 6.06 -15.91 7.90
CA ALA A 107 6.95 -15.61 6.79
C ALA A 107 7.71 -14.30 6.99
N MET A 108 7.07 -13.25 7.53
CA MET A 108 7.74 -11.99 7.86
C MET A 108 8.85 -12.18 8.89
N VAL A 109 8.55 -12.87 10.00
CA VAL A 109 9.54 -13.22 11.03
C VAL A 109 10.66 -14.07 10.44
N GLY A 110 10.32 -15.03 9.58
CA GLY A 110 11.29 -15.90 8.91
C GLY A 110 12.20 -15.17 7.94
N ALA A 111 11.64 -14.27 7.12
CA ALA A 111 12.40 -13.43 6.20
C ALA A 111 13.38 -12.53 6.95
N SER A 112 12.92 -11.88 8.02
CA SER A 112 13.76 -11.07 8.89
C SER A 112 14.89 -11.90 9.53
N ALA A 113 14.57 -13.03 10.16
CA ALA A 113 15.58 -13.91 10.74
C ALA A 113 16.60 -14.44 9.70
N ALA A 114 16.13 -14.77 8.49
CA ALA A 114 17.00 -15.22 7.41
C ALA A 114 17.93 -14.11 6.90
N LEU A 115 17.47 -12.85 6.83
CA LEU A 115 18.31 -11.69 6.55
C LEU A 115 19.35 -11.44 7.65
N MET A 116 18.96 -11.61 8.92
CA MET A 116 19.87 -11.42 10.05
C MET A 116 21.07 -12.38 9.97
N ILE A 117 20.87 -13.60 9.48
CA ILE A 117 21.94 -14.60 9.30
C ILE A 117 22.51 -14.67 7.87
N SER A 118 22.24 -13.69 7.01
CA SER A 118 22.85 -13.60 5.68
C SER A 118 23.92 -12.50 5.62
N PRO A 119 24.74 -12.42 4.55
CA PRO A 119 25.68 -11.34 4.32
C PRO A 119 25.03 -9.99 4.03
N ALA A 120 23.71 -9.92 3.78
CA ALA A 120 23.01 -8.67 3.48
C ALA A 120 23.21 -7.64 4.61
N PRO A 121 23.50 -6.35 4.31
CA PRO A 121 23.71 -5.31 5.32
C PRO A 121 22.38 -4.79 5.92
N PHE A 122 21.51 -5.71 6.32
CA PHE A 122 20.17 -5.41 6.82
C PHE A 122 20.22 -4.85 8.26
N GLN A 123 19.61 -3.68 8.48
CA GLN A 123 19.54 -2.97 9.77
C GLN A 123 18.31 -3.34 10.60
N GLY A 124 17.82 -4.59 10.46
CA GLY A 124 16.74 -5.13 11.28
C GLY A 124 17.22 -5.69 12.63
N PRO A 125 16.46 -6.60 13.25
CA PRO A 125 15.33 -7.34 12.68
C PRO A 125 14.01 -6.54 12.65
N ILE A 126 13.03 -7.10 11.94
CA ILE A 126 11.62 -6.71 12.07
C ILE A 126 10.79 -7.88 12.58
N ALA A 127 9.64 -7.58 13.16
CA ALA A 127 8.56 -8.54 13.34
C ALA A 127 7.22 -7.87 13.04
N GLY A 128 6.21 -8.69 12.78
CA GLY A 128 4.84 -8.21 12.63
C GLY A 128 3.87 -9.12 13.36
N VAL A 129 2.68 -8.58 13.62
CA VAL A 129 1.57 -9.25 14.30
C VAL A 129 0.26 -8.84 13.65
N LYS A 130 -0.75 -9.70 13.70
CA LYS A 130 -2.13 -9.30 13.43
C LYS A 130 -2.76 -8.75 14.71
N VAL A 131 -3.70 -7.83 14.56
CA VAL A 131 -4.44 -7.23 15.67
C VAL A 131 -5.89 -7.18 15.29
N GLY A 132 -6.74 -7.66 16.19
CA GLY A 132 -8.18 -7.57 16.07
C GLY A 132 -8.84 -7.07 17.33
N MET A 133 -10.17 -7.10 17.35
CA MET A 133 -10.96 -6.66 18.48
C MET A 133 -11.96 -7.74 18.90
N ARG A 134 -12.05 -7.98 20.21
CA ARG A 134 -13.04 -8.86 20.81
C ARG A 134 -13.66 -8.17 22.03
N ASP A 135 -14.98 -8.08 22.06
CA ASP A 135 -15.72 -7.48 23.19
C ASP A 135 -15.25 -6.04 23.55
N GLY A 136 -14.81 -5.27 22.54
CA GLY A 136 -14.28 -3.91 22.71
C GLY A 136 -12.80 -3.81 23.10
N GLU A 137 -12.14 -4.94 23.35
CA GLU A 137 -10.73 -5.02 23.72
C GLU A 137 -9.84 -5.39 22.54
N VAL A 138 -8.61 -4.88 22.54
CA VAL A 138 -7.57 -5.20 21.54
C VAL A 138 -7.01 -6.58 21.82
N VAL A 139 -6.90 -7.41 20.78
CA VAL A 139 -6.28 -8.74 20.86
C VAL A 139 -5.19 -8.87 19.79
N VAL A 140 -3.97 -9.20 20.20
CA VAL A 140 -2.83 -9.43 19.32
C VAL A 140 -2.74 -10.90 18.94
N ASN A 141 -2.49 -11.17 17.66
CA ASN A 141 -2.54 -12.47 17.00
C ASN A 141 -3.79 -13.28 17.42
N PRO A 142 -4.99 -12.71 17.23
CA PRO A 142 -6.22 -13.39 17.62
C PRO A 142 -6.52 -14.57 16.67
N PRO A 143 -7.37 -15.52 17.08
CA PRO A 143 -7.93 -16.52 16.19
C PRO A 143 -8.69 -15.89 15.02
N ASP A 144 -8.79 -16.59 13.89
CA ASP A 144 -9.41 -16.06 12.66
C ASP A 144 -10.86 -15.58 12.89
N GLN A 145 -11.62 -16.30 13.74
CA GLN A 145 -13.00 -15.93 14.06
C GLN A 145 -13.13 -14.52 14.65
N VAL A 146 -12.14 -14.07 15.43
CA VAL A 146 -12.16 -12.72 16.03
C VAL A 146 -11.92 -11.65 14.96
N LEU A 147 -11.14 -11.95 13.92
CA LEU A 147 -10.92 -11.04 12.79
C LEU A 147 -12.16 -10.97 11.88
N ASP A 148 -12.79 -12.12 11.64
CA ASP A 148 -14.00 -12.23 10.80
C ASP A 148 -15.21 -11.53 11.44
N GLU A 149 -15.40 -11.69 12.75
CA GLU A 149 -16.53 -11.13 13.48
C GLU A 149 -16.26 -9.73 14.02
N GLY A 150 -15.01 -9.41 14.32
CA GLY A 150 -14.59 -8.17 14.97
C GLY A 150 -14.59 -6.93 14.06
N ASP A 151 -14.33 -5.78 14.69
CA ASP A 151 -14.33 -4.48 14.02
C ASP A 151 -12.95 -4.06 13.48
N MET A 152 -11.92 -4.90 13.64
CA MET A 152 -10.55 -4.60 13.25
C MET A 152 -9.83 -5.87 12.77
N ASP A 153 -9.17 -5.76 11.63
CA ASP A 153 -8.12 -6.67 11.16
C ASP A 153 -6.99 -5.81 10.59
N ILE A 154 -5.98 -5.55 11.43
CA ILE A 154 -4.77 -4.83 11.02
C ILE A 154 -3.53 -5.69 11.24
N THR A 155 -2.59 -5.60 10.32
CA THR A 155 -1.22 -6.06 10.52
C THR A 155 -0.35 -4.87 10.88
N VAL A 156 0.42 -5.01 11.95
CA VAL A 156 1.41 -4.04 12.39
C VAL A 156 2.77 -4.70 12.31
N ALA A 157 3.76 -4.02 11.73
CA ALA A 157 5.15 -4.46 11.74
C ALA A 157 6.08 -3.33 12.18
N GLY A 158 7.22 -3.71 12.77
CA GLY A 158 8.17 -2.75 13.30
C GLY A 158 9.50 -3.38 13.70
N THR A 159 10.39 -2.50 14.13
CA THR A 159 11.65 -2.81 14.80
C THR A 159 11.47 -2.70 16.33
N ASN A 160 12.55 -2.93 17.08
CA ASN A 160 12.53 -2.80 18.53
C ASN A 160 12.14 -1.38 18.97
N SER A 161 12.57 -0.37 18.21
CA SER A 161 12.37 1.04 18.55
C SER A 161 11.07 1.62 18.02
N THR A 162 10.54 1.15 16.89
CA THR A 162 9.37 1.78 16.26
C THR A 162 8.56 0.83 15.39
N VAL A 163 7.29 1.18 15.20
CA VAL A 163 6.46 0.68 14.09
C VAL A 163 6.98 1.25 12.78
N THR A 164 7.08 0.40 11.76
CA THR A 164 7.53 0.76 10.41
C THR A 164 6.43 0.60 9.37
N MET A 165 5.43 -0.24 9.64
CA MET A 165 4.36 -0.51 8.70
C MET A 165 3.06 -0.85 9.44
N VAL A 166 1.94 -0.29 8.97
CA VAL A 166 0.59 -0.75 9.30
C VAL A 166 -0.18 -0.98 8.01
N GLU A 167 -1.01 -2.01 7.98
CA GLU A 167 -1.95 -2.28 6.90
C GLU A 167 -3.16 -3.02 7.43
N GLY A 168 -4.36 -2.55 7.11
CA GLY A 168 -5.56 -3.35 7.33
C GLY A 168 -6.85 -2.56 7.29
N HIS A 169 -7.91 -3.27 7.66
CA HIS A 169 -9.30 -2.87 7.50
C HIS A 169 -10.01 -2.86 8.84
N MET A 170 -11.01 -2.00 8.94
CA MET A 170 -11.76 -1.72 10.16
C MET A 170 -13.22 -1.46 9.84
N ARG A 171 -14.11 -1.59 10.84
CA ARG A 171 -15.53 -1.27 10.74
C ARG A 171 -15.86 0.01 11.49
N GLU A 172 -15.43 1.14 10.93
CA GLU A 172 -15.65 2.48 11.51
C GLU A 172 -15.02 2.66 12.91
N VAL A 173 -13.78 2.21 13.09
CA VAL A 173 -13.08 2.26 14.38
C VAL A 173 -12.53 3.66 14.67
N PRO A 174 -12.72 4.22 15.88
CA PRO A 174 -12.17 5.53 16.26
C PRO A 174 -10.64 5.58 16.24
N GLU A 175 -10.07 6.75 15.89
CA GLU A 175 -8.61 6.97 15.79
C GLU A 175 -7.86 6.54 17.06
N GLU A 176 -8.35 6.89 18.26
CA GLU A 176 -7.70 6.54 19.54
C GLU A 176 -7.67 5.02 19.80
N VAL A 177 -8.65 4.26 19.30
CA VAL A 177 -8.65 2.80 19.44
C VAL A 177 -7.57 2.20 18.54
N VAL A 178 -7.42 2.73 17.30
CA VAL A 178 -6.38 2.30 16.37
C VAL A 178 -4.98 2.58 16.94
N ILE A 179 -4.77 3.74 17.57
CA ILE A 179 -3.48 4.07 18.21
C ILE A 179 -3.16 3.06 19.33
N ARG A 180 -4.10 2.79 20.23
CA ARG A 180 -3.90 1.80 21.30
C ARG A 180 -3.61 0.40 20.75
N ALA A 181 -4.28 0.01 19.67
CA ALA A 181 -4.04 -1.26 19.00
C ALA A 181 -2.60 -1.37 18.46
N ILE A 182 -2.08 -0.28 17.88
CA ILE A 182 -0.71 -0.22 17.38
C ILE A 182 0.32 -0.26 18.52
N GLU A 183 0.05 0.42 19.65
CA GLU A 183 0.92 0.39 20.83
C GLU A 183 1.03 -1.02 21.44
N GLU A 184 -0.09 -1.71 21.59
CA GLU A 184 -0.11 -3.08 22.12
C GLU A 184 0.57 -4.07 21.15
N ALA A 185 0.36 -3.89 19.85
CA ALA A 185 1.06 -4.65 18.83
C ALA A 185 2.59 -4.47 18.91
N HIS A 186 3.06 -3.22 19.11
CA HIS A 186 4.48 -2.92 19.20
C HIS A 186 5.13 -3.60 20.41
N ARG A 187 4.41 -3.73 21.53
CA ARG A 187 4.87 -4.48 22.70
C ARG A 187 5.21 -5.93 22.35
N VAL A 188 4.32 -6.64 21.66
CA VAL A 188 4.52 -8.03 21.25
C VAL A 188 5.59 -8.16 20.15
N ILE A 189 5.67 -7.19 19.23
CA ILE A 189 6.72 -7.13 18.21
C ILE A 189 8.12 -7.11 18.84
N ARG A 190 8.31 -6.39 19.96
CA ARG A 190 9.60 -6.38 20.68
C ARG A 190 9.98 -7.76 21.20
N GLU A 191 9.03 -8.51 21.76
CA GLU A 191 9.26 -9.89 22.23
C GLU A 191 9.70 -10.81 21.06
N LEU A 192 9.09 -10.67 19.89
CA LEU A 192 9.47 -11.42 18.68
C LEU A 192 10.83 -10.99 18.12
N ILE A 193 11.23 -9.74 18.33
CA ILE A 193 12.56 -9.24 17.94
C ILE A 193 13.64 -9.81 18.85
N GLU A 194 13.42 -9.80 20.16
CA GLU A 194 14.35 -10.41 21.12
C GLU A 194 14.60 -11.90 20.80
N LEU A 195 13.55 -12.62 20.40
CA LEU A 195 13.67 -14.00 19.92
C LEU A 195 14.58 -14.12 18.69
N GLN A 196 14.43 -13.23 17.72
CA GLN A 196 15.25 -13.22 16.50
C GLN A 196 16.71 -12.84 16.79
N GLU A 197 16.95 -11.87 17.67
CA GLU A 197 18.30 -11.48 18.09
C GLU A 197 19.01 -12.63 18.81
N ALA A 198 18.32 -13.29 19.74
CA ALA A 198 18.85 -14.47 20.44
C ALA A 198 19.13 -15.65 19.49
N PHE A 199 18.35 -15.78 18.41
CA PHE A 199 18.61 -16.75 17.35
C PHE A 199 19.83 -16.35 16.52
N ALA A 200 19.87 -15.12 16.02
CA ALA A 200 20.94 -14.61 15.15
C ALA A 200 22.30 -14.61 15.84
N ALA A 201 22.35 -14.33 17.15
CA ALA A 201 23.58 -14.36 17.95
C ALA A 201 24.30 -15.72 17.97
N ARG A 202 23.63 -16.82 17.57
CA ARG A 202 24.23 -18.16 17.44
C ARG A 202 25.00 -18.35 16.12
N HIS A 203 24.91 -17.39 15.22
CA HIS A 203 25.52 -17.42 13.90
C HIS A 203 26.54 -16.27 13.78
N GLN A 204 27.71 -16.59 13.23
CA GLN A 204 28.71 -15.59 12.88
C GLN A 204 28.72 -15.44 11.35
N VAL A 205 28.31 -14.26 10.88
CA VAL A 205 28.16 -13.96 9.45
C VAL A 205 28.79 -12.61 9.18
N GLU A 206 29.70 -12.57 8.22
CA GLU A 206 30.30 -11.32 7.77
C GLU A 206 29.27 -10.55 6.92
N LYS A 207 28.92 -9.35 7.37
CA LYS A 207 28.02 -8.46 6.64
C LYS A 207 28.79 -7.77 5.52
N ARG A 208 28.18 -7.67 4.35
CA ARG A 208 28.70 -6.84 3.26
C ARG A 208 28.79 -5.40 3.73
N GLN A 209 29.85 -4.73 3.32
CA GLN A 209 30.04 -3.31 3.62
C GLN A 209 29.59 -2.48 2.43
N LEU A 210 28.97 -1.34 2.70
CA LEU A 210 28.74 -0.35 1.67
C LEU A 210 30.04 0.41 1.41
N THR A 211 30.33 0.66 0.15
CA THR A 211 31.32 1.66 -0.23
C THR A 211 30.71 3.03 0.06
N PRO A 212 31.32 3.85 0.94
CA PRO A 212 30.85 5.21 1.15
C PRO A 212 31.00 6.03 -0.14
N PRO A 213 30.24 7.13 -0.31
CA PRO A 213 30.44 8.01 -1.46
C PRO A 213 31.89 8.49 -1.53
N SER A 214 32.46 8.49 -2.74
CA SER A 214 33.82 8.97 -2.97
C SER A 214 33.94 10.47 -2.69
N ASP A 215 35.15 10.96 -2.46
CA ASP A 215 35.40 12.40 -2.29
C ASP A 215 34.96 13.20 -3.54
N GLU A 216 35.03 12.58 -4.71
CA GLU A 216 34.56 13.16 -5.98
C GLU A 216 33.03 13.26 -6.02
N GLU A 217 32.31 12.21 -5.60
CA GLU A 217 30.83 12.26 -5.51
C GLU A 217 30.36 13.38 -4.58
N GLN A 218 31.06 13.57 -3.45
CA GLN A 218 30.77 14.67 -2.53
C GLN A 218 31.08 16.04 -3.15
N GLN A 219 32.21 16.18 -3.84
CA GLN A 219 32.57 17.44 -4.50
C GLN A 219 31.59 17.79 -5.62
N VAL A 220 31.17 16.81 -6.43
CA VAL A 220 30.16 16.98 -7.47
C VAL A 220 28.83 17.40 -6.85
N HIS A 221 28.41 16.76 -5.75
CA HIS A 221 27.19 17.15 -5.03
C HIS A 221 27.20 18.61 -4.60
N GLU A 222 28.24 19.03 -3.88
CA GLU A 222 28.35 20.43 -3.42
C GLU A 222 28.39 21.41 -4.60
N ARG A 223 29.04 21.05 -5.70
CA ARG A 223 29.10 21.90 -6.89
C ARG A 223 27.75 22.05 -7.58
N VAL A 224 26.99 20.96 -7.69
CA VAL A 224 25.62 21.01 -8.20
C VAL A 224 24.77 21.90 -7.30
N LYS A 225 24.86 21.70 -5.98
CA LYS A 225 24.13 22.49 -4.98
C LYS A 225 24.40 23.99 -5.12
N GLU A 226 25.66 24.40 -5.18
CA GLU A 226 26.07 25.80 -5.39
C GLU A 226 25.45 26.42 -6.67
N LEU A 227 25.28 25.63 -7.73
CA LEU A 227 24.76 26.12 -9.02
C LEU A 227 23.24 26.25 -9.04
N VAL A 228 22.52 25.36 -8.34
CA VAL A 228 21.06 25.25 -8.50
C VAL A 228 20.27 25.71 -7.29
N TRP A 229 20.83 25.73 -6.07
CA TRP A 229 20.08 25.95 -4.83
C TRP A 229 19.21 27.20 -4.85
N ASP A 230 19.78 28.35 -5.22
CA ASP A 230 19.07 29.63 -5.26
C ASP A 230 18.05 29.72 -6.40
N ARG A 231 18.15 28.84 -7.40
CA ARG A 231 17.22 28.75 -8.55
C ARG A 231 16.09 27.75 -8.30
N LEU A 232 16.24 26.79 -7.37
CA LEU A 232 15.18 25.81 -7.06
C LEU A 232 13.83 26.42 -6.65
N PRO A 233 13.74 27.62 -6.02
CA PRO A 233 12.47 28.31 -5.83
C PRO A 233 11.68 28.56 -7.14
N GLU A 234 12.35 28.70 -8.29
CA GLU A 234 11.71 28.89 -9.60
C GLU A 234 10.79 27.71 -9.96
N LEU A 235 11.10 26.50 -9.48
CA LEU A 235 10.29 25.29 -9.71
C LEU A 235 8.88 25.42 -9.11
N LYS A 236 8.69 26.25 -8.08
CA LYS A 236 7.37 26.51 -7.46
C LYS A 236 6.44 27.31 -8.39
N ALA A 237 6.99 28.07 -9.33
CA ALA A 237 6.20 28.86 -10.28
C ALA A 237 5.61 28.02 -11.42
N ALA A 238 5.97 26.73 -11.50
CA ALA A 238 5.44 25.84 -12.52
C ALA A 238 3.92 25.60 -12.34
N PRO A 239 3.11 25.70 -13.41
CA PRO A 239 1.65 25.60 -13.29
C PRO A 239 1.13 24.19 -13.00
N ASN A 240 1.93 23.16 -13.25
CA ASN A 240 1.54 21.75 -13.10
C ASN A 240 2.77 20.85 -12.91
N LYS A 241 2.55 19.58 -12.54
CA LYS A 241 3.60 18.58 -12.32
C LYS A 241 4.57 18.48 -13.49
N LYS A 242 4.06 18.29 -14.71
CA LYS A 242 4.88 18.08 -15.91
C LYS A 242 5.73 19.30 -16.27
N ALA A 243 5.20 20.50 -16.07
CA ALA A 243 5.97 21.72 -16.27
C ALA A 243 7.12 21.82 -15.26
N ARG A 244 6.87 21.44 -13.99
CA ARG A 244 7.91 21.40 -12.96
C ARG A 244 8.99 20.37 -13.26
N GLU A 245 8.60 19.17 -13.70
CA GLU A 245 9.53 18.10 -14.08
C GLU A 245 10.44 18.52 -15.24
N ARG A 246 9.89 19.13 -16.29
CA ARG A 246 10.71 19.65 -17.41
C ARG A 246 11.67 20.76 -17.00
N LEU A 247 11.24 21.65 -16.10
CA LEU A 247 12.12 22.71 -15.58
C LEU A 247 13.23 22.10 -14.74
N ALA A 248 12.91 21.14 -13.86
CA ALA A 248 13.89 20.43 -13.05
C ALA A 248 14.90 19.66 -13.93
N GLU A 249 14.43 18.95 -14.96
CA GLU A 249 15.28 18.24 -15.92
C GLU A 249 16.22 19.19 -16.68
N ALA A 250 15.72 20.34 -17.14
CA ALA A 250 16.55 21.36 -17.78
C ALA A 250 17.61 21.91 -16.81
N MET A 251 17.24 22.21 -15.57
CA MET A 251 18.18 22.66 -14.54
C MET A 251 19.23 21.59 -14.20
N ALA A 252 18.84 20.31 -14.17
CA ALA A 252 19.74 19.19 -13.95
C ALA A 252 20.75 19.05 -15.09
N GLU A 253 20.28 19.16 -16.34
CA GLU A 253 21.14 19.10 -17.53
C GLU A 253 22.14 20.27 -17.58
N GLU A 254 21.67 21.49 -17.32
CA GLU A 254 22.53 22.69 -17.24
C GLU A 254 23.62 22.53 -16.16
N ALA A 255 23.23 22.08 -14.96
CA ALA A 255 24.17 21.85 -13.87
C ALA A 255 25.17 20.74 -14.20
N ALA A 256 24.70 19.64 -14.78
CA ALA A 256 25.54 18.51 -15.16
C ALA A 256 26.61 18.92 -16.20
N GLN A 257 26.22 19.68 -17.23
CA GLN A 257 27.16 20.20 -18.22
C GLN A 257 28.18 21.14 -17.58
N ALA A 258 27.75 22.10 -16.75
CA ALA A 258 28.64 23.07 -16.11
C ALA A 258 29.62 22.45 -15.10
N VAL A 259 29.24 21.33 -14.46
CA VAL A 259 30.14 20.56 -13.61
C VAL A 259 31.11 19.73 -14.47
N ALA A 260 30.61 18.99 -15.46
CA ALA A 260 31.42 18.13 -16.32
C ALA A 260 32.48 18.89 -17.12
N GLU A 261 32.22 20.13 -17.57
CA GLU A 261 33.20 20.95 -18.30
C GLU A 261 34.51 21.19 -17.54
N ARG A 262 34.48 21.06 -16.21
CA ARG A 262 35.65 21.23 -15.32
C ARG A 262 36.56 20.00 -15.27
N TYR A 263 36.10 18.89 -15.82
CA TYR A 263 36.80 17.61 -15.84
C TYR A 263 37.40 17.35 -17.24
N PRO A 264 38.44 16.50 -17.33
CA PRO A 264 39.00 16.03 -18.60
C PRO A 264 37.92 15.47 -19.52
N GLU A 265 38.09 15.64 -20.83
CA GLU A 265 37.09 15.23 -21.85
C GLU A 265 36.67 13.76 -21.72
N GLU A 266 37.58 12.89 -21.33
CA GLU A 266 37.40 11.45 -21.15
C GLU A 266 36.47 11.08 -19.98
N GLU A 267 36.33 11.96 -18.98
CA GLU A 267 35.56 11.73 -17.75
C GLU A 267 34.19 12.44 -17.76
N ARG A 268 33.95 13.34 -18.74
CA ARG A 268 32.79 14.23 -18.74
C ARG A 268 31.45 13.50 -18.73
N GLU A 269 31.35 12.37 -19.44
CA GLU A 269 30.09 11.60 -19.51
C GLU A 269 29.74 10.99 -18.14
N GLU A 270 30.73 10.43 -17.45
CA GLU A 270 30.58 9.86 -16.11
C GLU A 270 30.24 10.94 -15.08
N ILE A 271 30.97 12.06 -15.11
CA ILE A 271 30.72 13.20 -14.22
C ILE A 271 29.33 13.81 -14.48
N ALA A 272 28.89 13.89 -15.74
CA ALA A 272 27.56 14.39 -16.06
C ALA A 272 26.46 13.47 -15.51
N ALA A 273 26.63 12.15 -15.60
CA ALA A 273 25.69 11.18 -15.01
C ALA A 273 25.65 11.30 -13.47
N LEU A 274 26.83 11.45 -12.85
CA LEU A 274 26.95 11.66 -11.41
C LEU A 274 26.32 12.98 -10.96
N ALA A 275 26.53 14.07 -11.71
CA ALA A 275 25.95 15.37 -11.43
C ALA A 275 24.41 15.38 -11.56
N LYS A 276 23.86 14.61 -12.49
CA LYS A 276 22.40 14.40 -12.58
C LYS A 276 21.85 13.67 -11.36
N ALA A 277 22.51 12.60 -10.91
CA ALA A 277 22.12 11.90 -9.68
C ALA A 277 22.23 12.80 -8.45
N ALA A 278 23.28 13.65 -8.39
CA ALA A 278 23.45 14.63 -7.34
C ALA A 278 22.36 15.72 -7.36
N PHE A 279 21.89 16.15 -8.54
CA PHE A 279 20.78 17.10 -8.64
C PHE A 279 19.51 16.57 -7.97
N ASP A 280 19.17 15.30 -8.15
CA ASP A 280 17.99 14.70 -7.54
C ASP A 280 18.06 14.74 -6.00
N GLU A 281 19.26 14.51 -5.44
CA GLU A 281 19.50 14.61 -4.00
C GLU A 281 19.42 16.07 -3.52
N VAL A 282 20.06 17.01 -4.21
CA VAL A 282 19.97 18.45 -3.90
C VAL A 282 18.52 18.94 -3.97
N TYR A 283 17.75 18.47 -4.96
CA TYR A 283 16.35 18.81 -5.10
C TYR A 283 15.51 18.26 -3.94
N ARG A 284 15.79 17.03 -3.51
CA ARG A 284 15.20 16.44 -2.30
C ARG A 284 15.51 17.30 -1.07
N GLU A 285 16.77 17.67 -0.87
CA GLU A 285 17.19 18.52 0.26
C GLU A 285 16.44 19.85 0.28
N PHE A 286 16.36 20.53 -0.87
CA PHE A 286 15.65 21.80 -0.99
C PHE A 286 14.15 21.67 -0.72
N ALA A 287 13.50 20.65 -1.29
CA ALA A 287 12.07 20.43 -1.08
C ALA A 287 11.74 20.21 0.41
N ARG A 288 12.58 19.43 1.11
CA ARG A 288 12.46 19.21 2.56
C ARG A 288 12.74 20.49 3.34
N TRP A 289 13.81 21.20 3.01
CA TRP A 289 14.17 22.48 3.63
C TRP A 289 13.05 23.52 3.49
N SER A 290 12.45 23.65 2.31
CA SER A 290 11.31 24.55 2.07
C SER A 290 10.11 24.22 2.96
N ILE A 291 9.80 22.94 3.13
CA ILE A 291 8.70 22.51 3.99
C ILE A 291 9.00 22.80 5.47
N LEU A 292 10.21 22.51 5.91
CA LEU A 292 10.61 22.61 7.32
C LEU A 292 10.88 24.04 7.79
N GLU A 293 11.52 24.86 6.95
CA GLU A 293 11.97 26.21 7.31
C GLU A 293 10.98 27.28 6.88
N LEU A 294 10.38 27.15 5.68
CA LEU A 294 9.45 28.15 5.14
C LEU A 294 7.99 27.77 5.39
N GLY A 295 7.70 26.50 5.67
CA GLY A 295 6.32 26.00 5.75
C GLY A 295 5.62 26.08 4.39
N GLU A 296 6.37 25.91 3.30
CA GLU A 296 5.88 26.02 1.93
C GLU A 296 6.22 24.76 1.14
N ARG A 297 5.22 24.23 0.42
CA ARG A 297 5.34 23.05 -0.44
C ARG A 297 5.75 23.42 -1.85
N MET A 298 6.15 22.42 -2.64
CA MET A 298 6.61 22.61 -4.03
C MET A 298 5.49 22.98 -5.02
N ASP A 299 4.23 22.95 -4.59
CA ASP A 299 3.08 23.46 -5.34
C ASP A 299 2.48 24.74 -4.72
N GLY A 300 3.17 25.36 -3.76
CA GLY A 300 2.78 26.61 -3.12
C GLY A 300 1.79 26.45 -1.96
N ARG A 301 1.29 25.24 -1.67
CA ARG A 301 0.39 25.01 -0.53
C ARG A 301 1.12 25.07 0.80
N ARG A 302 0.35 25.34 1.85
CA ARG A 302 0.73 25.10 3.25
C ARG A 302 0.65 23.59 3.57
N PRO A 303 1.35 23.11 4.62
CA PRO A 303 1.34 21.72 5.04
C PRO A 303 -0.06 21.13 5.24
N GLU A 304 -0.99 21.89 5.80
CA GLU A 304 -2.34 21.48 6.19
C GLU A 304 -3.37 21.51 5.04
N GLU A 305 -3.03 22.09 3.89
CA GLU A 305 -3.98 22.37 2.82
C GLU A 305 -4.25 21.18 1.88
N LEU A 306 -5.54 20.93 1.62
CA LEU A 306 -6.02 20.02 0.58
C LEU A 306 -5.89 20.65 -0.81
N ARG A 307 -5.64 19.84 -1.83
CA ARG A 307 -5.78 20.28 -3.23
C ARG A 307 -7.25 20.54 -3.57
N PRO A 308 -7.53 21.36 -4.61
CA PRO A 308 -8.89 21.52 -5.13
C PRO A 308 -9.50 20.18 -5.53
N ILE A 309 -10.77 19.97 -5.20
CA ILE A 309 -11.52 18.75 -5.51
C ILE A 309 -12.69 19.07 -6.43
N THR A 310 -12.83 18.32 -7.51
CA THR A 310 -14.01 18.35 -8.39
C THR A 310 -14.60 16.95 -8.50
N ILE A 311 -15.93 16.87 -8.54
CA ILE A 311 -16.67 15.62 -8.49
C ILE A 311 -17.79 15.68 -9.52
N GLN A 312 -17.88 14.63 -10.35
CA GLN A 312 -18.99 14.42 -11.27
C GLN A 312 -19.51 12.99 -11.11
N VAL A 313 -20.83 12.80 -11.08
CA VAL A 313 -21.48 11.49 -10.94
C VAL A 313 -22.37 11.20 -12.15
N GLY A 314 -22.59 9.93 -12.48
CA GLY A 314 -23.44 9.53 -13.61
C GLY A 314 -22.89 9.94 -14.98
N ILE A 315 -21.58 10.07 -15.12
CA ILE A 315 -20.93 10.57 -16.34
C ILE A 315 -20.90 9.55 -17.49
N LEU A 316 -20.99 8.25 -17.17
CA LEU A 316 -21.01 7.18 -18.17
C LEU A 316 -22.44 6.65 -18.35
N PRO A 317 -23.03 6.75 -19.56
CA PRO A 317 -24.47 6.52 -19.75
C PRO A 317 -24.90 5.05 -19.69
N ARG A 318 -23.97 4.09 -19.75
CA ARG A 318 -24.29 2.65 -19.88
C ARG A 318 -23.89 1.78 -18.69
N VAL A 319 -23.07 2.31 -17.80
CA VAL A 319 -22.68 1.59 -16.58
C VAL A 319 -23.77 1.75 -15.52
N HIS A 320 -23.78 0.90 -14.49
CA HIS A 320 -24.82 1.00 -13.47
C HIS A 320 -24.60 2.22 -12.58
N GLY A 321 -23.36 2.52 -12.24
CA GLY A 321 -22.98 3.81 -11.64
C GLY A 321 -21.58 4.23 -12.03
N SER A 322 -21.33 5.54 -12.04
CA SER A 322 -20.04 6.13 -12.34
C SER A 322 -19.78 7.40 -11.55
N ALA A 323 -18.50 7.65 -11.26
CA ALA A 323 -18.06 8.91 -10.70
C ALA A 323 -16.65 9.27 -11.19
N LEU A 324 -16.45 10.52 -11.57
CA LEU A 324 -15.14 11.11 -11.79
C LEU A 324 -14.79 11.96 -10.57
N PHE A 325 -13.79 11.51 -9.81
CA PHE A 325 -13.26 12.22 -8.67
C PHE A 325 -11.87 12.74 -9.02
N THR A 326 -11.69 14.06 -8.98
CA THR A 326 -10.42 14.72 -9.24
C THR A 326 -9.99 15.51 -8.00
N ARG A 327 -8.80 15.27 -7.49
CA ARG A 327 -8.15 16.03 -6.40
C ARG A 327 -6.79 16.52 -6.87
N GLY A 328 -6.69 17.82 -7.17
CA GLY A 328 -5.56 18.39 -7.89
C GLY A 328 -5.30 17.65 -9.19
N GLU A 329 -4.08 17.13 -9.37
CA GLU A 329 -3.67 16.31 -10.53
C GLU A 329 -3.75 14.80 -10.23
N THR A 330 -4.70 14.38 -9.41
CA THR A 330 -5.01 12.97 -9.15
C THR A 330 -6.48 12.71 -9.50
N GLN A 331 -6.73 11.89 -10.51
CA GLN A 331 -8.06 11.68 -11.06
C GLN A 331 -8.38 10.19 -11.15
N SER A 332 -9.52 9.81 -10.59
CA SER A 332 -10.04 8.45 -10.62
C SER A 332 -11.43 8.43 -11.25
N LEU A 333 -11.58 7.62 -12.30
CA LEU A 333 -12.87 7.24 -12.88
C LEU A 333 -13.32 5.93 -12.23
N GLY A 334 -14.23 6.05 -11.26
CA GLY A 334 -14.89 4.92 -10.61
C GLY A 334 -16.11 4.47 -11.41
N THR A 335 -16.28 3.16 -11.56
CA THR A 335 -17.50 2.54 -12.10
C THR A 335 -17.98 1.43 -11.16
N CYS A 336 -19.29 1.27 -11.07
CA CYS A 336 -19.93 0.20 -10.33
C CYS A 336 -20.82 -0.63 -11.26
N THR A 337 -20.65 -1.94 -11.22
CA THR A 337 -21.45 -2.93 -11.95
C THR A 337 -22.08 -3.89 -10.95
N LEU A 338 -23.36 -4.21 -11.18
CA LEU A 338 -24.17 -5.09 -10.34
C LEU A 338 -24.44 -6.39 -11.08
N GLY A 339 -24.14 -7.53 -10.45
CA GLY A 339 -24.48 -8.87 -10.92
C GLY A 339 -25.62 -9.44 -10.10
N ALA A 340 -26.58 -10.09 -10.76
CA ALA A 340 -27.76 -10.66 -10.11
C ALA A 340 -27.63 -12.16 -9.82
N THR A 341 -26.60 -12.83 -10.35
CA THR A 341 -26.45 -14.27 -10.21
C THR A 341 -25.24 -14.62 -9.36
N ARG A 342 -25.32 -15.74 -8.63
CA ARG A 342 -24.16 -16.29 -7.92
C ARG A 342 -22.98 -16.63 -8.84
N LYS A 343 -23.21 -16.76 -10.16
CA LYS A 343 -22.16 -17.00 -11.16
C LYS A 343 -21.31 -15.75 -11.43
N ASP A 344 -21.82 -14.56 -11.08
CA ASP A 344 -21.09 -13.31 -11.22
C ASP A 344 -20.10 -13.09 -10.06
N ALA A 345 -20.25 -13.84 -8.96
CA ALA A 345 -19.34 -13.80 -7.83
C ALA A 345 -17.98 -14.41 -8.20
N GLN A 346 -16.91 -13.86 -7.65
CA GLN A 346 -15.58 -14.43 -7.82
C GLN A 346 -15.43 -15.68 -6.96
N ILE A 347 -15.05 -16.80 -7.58
CA ILE A 347 -14.68 -18.01 -6.86
C ILE A 347 -13.29 -17.82 -6.26
N ILE A 348 -13.20 -17.99 -4.95
CA ILE A 348 -11.94 -18.01 -4.20
C ILE A 348 -11.54 -19.47 -4.03
N ASP A 349 -10.36 -19.80 -4.54
CA ASP A 349 -9.70 -21.11 -4.43
C ASP A 349 -8.23 -20.85 -4.05
N LEU A 350 -8.00 -20.68 -2.76
CA LEU A 350 -6.69 -20.40 -2.16
C LEU A 350 -6.25 -21.56 -1.27
N MET A 351 -4.98 -21.53 -0.87
CA MET A 351 -4.37 -22.55 -0.01
C MET A 351 -5.19 -22.82 1.27
N MET A 352 -5.67 -21.75 1.92
CA MET A 352 -6.40 -21.84 3.19
C MET A 352 -7.87 -21.43 3.10
N GLU A 353 -8.26 -20.73 2.03
CA GLU A 353 -9.56 -20.11 1.88
C GLU A 353 -10.26 -20.63 0.62
N GLU A 354 -11.55 -20.98 0.75
CA GLU A 354 -12.42 -21.32 -0.36
C GLU A 354 -13.76 -20.62 -0.17
N GLY A 355 -14.32 -20.07 -1.23
CA GLY A 355 -15.60 -19.39 -1.11
C GLY A 355 -16.00 -18.58 -2.33
N LEU A 356 -16.97 -17.69 -2.11
CA LEU A 356 -17.45 -16.75 -3.10
C LEU A 356 -17.25 -15.34 -2.57
N LYS A 357 -16.60 -14.50 -3.36
CA LYS A 357 -16.40 -13.09 -3.07
C LYS A 357 -17.45 -12.26 -3.79
N ARG A 358 -18.33 -11.62 -3.00
CA ARG A 358 -19.49 -10.84 -3.48
C ARG A 358 -19.14 -9.40 -3.85
N PHE A 359 -18.23 -8.79 -3.10
CA PHE A 359 -17.75 -7.44 -3.34
C PHE A 359 -16.32 -7.50 -3.88
N MET A 360 -16.06 -6.84 -5.01
CA MET A 360 -14.76 -6.83 -5.66
C MET A 360 -14.41 -5.41 -6.06
N LEU A 361 -13.16 -5.00 -5.84
CA LEU A 361 -12.63 -3.78 -6.39
C LEU A 361 -11.39 -4.08 -7.25
N HIS A 362 -11.44 -3.66 -8.50
CA HIS A 362 -10.27 -3.68 -9.38
C HIS A 362 -9.73 -2.26 -9.56
N TYR A 363 -8.43 -2.13 -9.39
CA TYR A 363 -7.71 -0.87 -9.53
C TYR A 363 -6.73 -0.99 -10.71
N ASN A 364 -6.81 -0.03 -11.63
CA ASN A 364 -5.99 0.00 -12.82
C ASN A 364 -5.18 1.30 -12.86
N PHE A 365 -3.88 1.20 -13.10
CA PHE A 365 -2.94 2.31 -13.16
C PHE A 365 -2.21 2.35 -14.50
N PRO A 366 -2.89 2.83 -15.56
CA PRO A 366 -2.29 2.88 -16.88
C PRO A 366 -1.13 3.88 -16.94
N PRO A 367 -0.11 3.66 -17.78
CA PRO A 367 1.10 4.48 -17.83
C PRO A 367 0.83 5.94 -18.25
N PHE A 368 -0.23 6.17 -19.04
CA PHE A 368 -0.62 7.53 -19.42
C PHE A 368 -1.02 8.39 -18.21
N SER A 369 -1.42 7.78 -17.08
CA SER A 369 -1.84 8.51 -15.87
C SER A 369 -0.70 9.28 -15.21
N VAL A 370 0.54 8.83 -15.42
CA VAL A 370 1.75 9.55 -15.03
C VAL A 370 2.40 10.27 -16.21
N GLY A 371 1.84 10.11 -17.41
CA GLY A 371 2.34 10.75 -18.63
C GLY A 371 3.43 9.99 -19.36
N GLU A 372 3.61 8.72 -19.08
CA GLU A 372 4.65 7.87 -19.66
C GLU A 372 4.08 6.93 -20.73
N ALA A 373 4.94 6.49 -21.65
CA ALA A 373 4.66 5.35 -22.51
C ALA A 373 5.12 4.07 -21.81
N GLY A 374 4.25 3.06 -21.71
CA GLY A 374 4.54 1.83 -20.98
C GLY A 374 3.77 0.63 -21.53
N ARG A 375 4.16 -0.57 -21.08
CA ARG A 375 3.46 -1.81 -21.45
C ARG A 375 2.11 -1.87 -20.75
N MET A 376 1.05 -2.09 -21.52
CA MET A 376 -0.23 -2.51 -20.99
C MET A 376 -0.19 -4.03 -20.75
N GLY A 377 -0.65 -4.48 -19.60
CA GLY A 377 -0.52 -5.89 -19.20
C GLY A 377 -1.42 -6.26 -18.02
N PRO A 378 -1.21 -7.46 -17.44
CA PRO A 378 -1.90 -7.82 -16.21
C PRO A 378 -1.53 -6.87 -15.07
N PRO A 379 -2.42 -6.69 -14.07
CA PRO A 379 -2.16 -5.80 -12.95
C PRO A 379 -0.83 -6.11 -12.25
N SER A 380 -0.07 -5.06 -11.97
CA SER A 380 1.16 -5.10 -11.20
C SER A 380 0.88 -5.37 -9.71
N ARG A 381 1.94 -5.72 -8.96
CA ARG A 381 1.84 -5.89 -7.50
C ARG A 381 1.32 -4.62 -6.82
N ARG A 382 1.69 -3.44 -7.31
CA ARG A 382 1.25 -2.16 -6.75
C ARG A 382 -0.24 -1.92 -7.00
N GLU A 383 -0.73 -2.24 -8.19
CA GLU A 383 -2.15 -2.12 -8.52
C GLU A 383 -3.01 -3.03 -7.65
N ILE A 384 -2.59 -4.29 -7.44
CA ILE A 384 -3.27 -5.23 -6.56
C ILE A 384 -3.28 -4.71 -5.11
N GLY A 385 -2.14 -4.19 -4.62
CA GLY A 385 -2.06 -3.61 -3.27
C GLY A 385 -2.95 -2.38 -3.07
N HIS A 386 -2.95 -1.44 -4.02
CA HIS A 386 -3.83 -0.26 -3.96
C HIS A 386 -5.31 -0.66 -4.08
N GLY A 387 -5.63 -1.63 -4.93
CA GLY A 387 -6.97 -2.18 -5.07
C GLY A 387 -7.45 -2.82 -3.77
N HIS A 388 -6.62 -3.63 -3.12
CA HIS A 388 -6.94 -4.27 -1.84
C HIS A 388 -7.23 -3.24 -0.74
N LEU A 389 -6.40 -2.21 -0.60
CA LEU A 389 -6.63 -1.13 0.36
C LEU A 389 -7.96 -0.40 0.12
N ALA A 390 -8.26 -0.07 -1.15
CA ALA A 390 -9.50 0.60 -1.50
C ALA A 390 -10.72 -0.31 -1.36
N GLU A 391 -10.57 -1.61 -1.65
CA GLU A 391 -11.62 -2.61 -1.46
C GLU A 391 -12.00 -2.71 0.02
N GLY A 392 -11.03 -2.93 0.89
CA GLY A 392 -11.27 -3.05 2.33
C GLY A 392 -11.91 -1.80 2.93
N ALA A 393 -11.49 -0.61 2.48
CA ALA A 393 -12.07 0.65 2.90
C ALA A 393 -13.58 0.76 2.60
N LEU A 394 -14.01 0.26 1.43
CA LEU A 394 -15.41 0.32 0.98
C LEU A 394 -16.23 -0.86 1.50
N GLN A 395 -15.62 -2.03 1.67
CA GLN A 395 -16.29 -3.24 2.17
C GLN A 395 -16.95 -3.01 3.53
N ALA A 396 -16.35 -2.16 4.38
CA ALA A 396 -16.90 -1.79 5.68
C ALA A 396 -18.29 -1.13 5.65
N VAL A 397 -18.70 -0.57 4.50
CA VAL A 397 -20.00 0.08 4.31
C VAL A 397 -20.90 -0.60 3.30
N VAL A 398 -20.46 -1.74 2.73
CA VAL A 398 -21.28 -2.54 1.82
C VAL A 398 -22.44 -3.17 2.62
N PRO A 399 -23.70 -3.04 2.16
CA PRO A 399 -24.86 -3.60 2.85
C PRO A 399 -24.79 -5.15 2.89
N PRO A 400 -25.37 -5.81 3.90
CA PRO A 400 -25.52 -7.27 3.93
C PRO A 400 -26.23 -7.85 2.69
N GLU A 401 -25.99 -9.13 2.37
CA GLU A 401 -26.61 -9.78 1.20
C GLU A 401 -28.14 -9.86 1.32
N GLU A 402 -28.67 -9.95 2.54
CA GLU A 402 -30.11 -9.99 2.80
C GLU A 402 -30.82 -8.67 2.47
N GLU A 403 -30.10 -7.55 2.59
CA GLU A 403 -30.61 -6.20 2.28
C GLU A 403 -30.39 -5.85 0.80
N PHE A 404 -29.23 -6.23 0.26
CA PHE A 404 -28.86 -5.95 -1.13
C PHE A 404 -28.22 -7.17 -1.78
N PRO A 405 -29.03 -8.10 -2.35
CA PRO A 405 -28.61 -9.41 -2.84
C PRO A 405 -27.90 -9.38 -4.19
N TYR A 406 -27.04 -8.39 -4.40
CA TYR A 406 -26.28 -8.19 -5.62
C TYR A 406 -24.79 -8.51 -5.41
N ILE A 407 -24.18 -9.04 -6.46
CA ILE A 407 -22.73 -9.01 -6.62
C ILE A 407 -22.34 -7.59 -7.02
N ILE A 408 -21.30 -7.03 -6.40
CA ILE A 408 -20.89 -5.65 -6.63
C ILE A 408 -19.44 -5.66 -7.12
N ARG A 409 -19.22 -5.15 -8.33
CA ARG A 409 -17.89 -4.97 -8.90
C ARG A 409 -17.62 -3.49 -9.10
N VAL A 410 -16.65 -2.96 -8.37
CA VAL A 410 -16.12 -1.62 -8.57
C VAL A 410 -14.85 -1.72 -9.43
N VAL A 411 -14.72 -0.82 -10.40
CA VAL A 411 -13.47 -0.63 -11.14
C VAL A 411 -13.06 0.83 -11.03
N SER A 412 -11.82 1.08 -10.63
CA SER A 412 -11.21 2.40 -10.58
C SER A 412 -10.12 2.49 -11.64
N GLU A 413 -10.37 3.33 -12.64
CA GLU A 413 -9.41 3.68 -13.69
C GLU A 413 -8.72 4.99 -13.30
N ILE A 414 -7.42 4.95 -13.04
CA ILE A 414 -6.65 6.16 -12.75
C ILE A 414 -6.30 6.87 -14.04
N LEU A 415 -6.79 8.11 -14.18
CA LEU A 415 -6.60 8.91 -15.38
C LEU A 415 -5.45 9.91 -15.24
N GLU A 416 -5.20 10.36 -14.01
CA GLU A 416 -4.09 11.26 -13.64
C GLU A 416 -3.56 10.86 -12.26
N SER A 417 -2.24 10.92 -12.06
CA SER A 417 -1.65 10.65 -10.75
C SER A 417 -0.48 11.58 -10.40
N ASN A 418 -0.71 12.38 -9.36
CA ASN A 418 0.30 13.20 -8.70
C ASN A 418 0.09 13.19 -7.18
N GLY A 419 -0.21 12.03 -6.62
CA GLY A 419 -0.59 11.86 -5.22
C GLY A 419 -1.59 10.74 -5.10
N SER A 420 -1.81 10.26 -3.87
CA SER A 420 -2.45 8.96 -3.59
C SER A 420 -3.74 8.69 -4.38
N SER A 421 -3.57 7.99 -5.49
CA SER A 421 -4.66 7.56 -6.37
C SER A 421 -5.50 6.47 -5.72
N SER A 422 -4.93 5.66 -4.83
CA SER A 422 -5.69 4.70 -4.01
C SER A 422 -6.79 5.37 -3.18
N MET A 423 -6.52 6.55 -2.60
CA MET A 423 -7.53 7.29 -1.85
C MET A 423 -8.55 7.96 -2.77
N ALA A 424 -8.15 8.38 -3.97
CA ALA A 424 -9.09 8.82 -5.00
C ALA A 424 -10.02 7.68 -5.45
N SER A 425 -9.51 6.44 -5.53
CA SER A 425 -10.29 5.23 -5.84
C SER A 425 -11.35 4.95 -4.79
N VAL A 426 -11.04 5.11 -3.50
CA VAL A 426 -12.03 5.02 -2.41
C VAL A 426 -13.16 6.03 -2.64
N CYS A 427 -12.82 7.31 -2.85
CA CYS A 427 -13.82 8.36 -3.05
C CYS A 427 -14.68 8.10 -4.30
N SER A 428 -14.05 7.82 -5.46
CA SER A 428 -14.78 7.54 -6.70
C SER A 428 -15.58 6.25 -6.65
N GLY A 429 -15.07 5.21 -5.97
CA GLY A 429 -15.74 3.93 -5.81
C GLY A 429 -16.98 4.05 -4.93
N CYS A 430 -16.87 4.78 -3.82
CA CYS A 430 -18.00 5.12 -2.95
C CYS A 430 -19.09 5.85 -3.74
N LEU A 431 -18.74 6.91 -4.47
CA LEU A 431 -19.69 7.68 -5.28
C LEU A 431 -20.30 6.85 -6.41
N ALA A 432 -19.51 6.00 -7.07
CA ALA A 432 -20.01 5.12 -8.13
C ALA A 432 -20.99 4.06 -7.59
N MET A 433 -20.77 3.53 -6.38
CA MET A 433 -21.72 2.64 -5.71
C MET A 433 -23.02 3.37 -5.36
N MET A 434 -22.92 4.58 -4.80
CA MET A 434 -24.08 5.43 -4.50
C MET A 434 -24.86 5.78 -5.79
N ASP A 435 -24.16 6.12 -6.86
CA ASP A 435 -24.73 6.41 -8.18
C ASP A 435 -25.41 5.17 -8.79
N ALA A 436 -24.90 3.97 -8.53
CA ALA A 436 -25.52 2.71 -8.94
C ALA A 436 -26.75 2.31 -8.11
N GLY A 437 -27.08 3.05 -7.06
CA GLY A 437 -28.18 2.75 -6.15
C GLY A 437 -27.85 1.69 -5.10
N VAL A 438 -26.56 1.44 -4.82
CA VAL A 438 -26.16 0.56 -3.71
C VAL A 438 -26.47 1.27 -2.38
N PRO A 439 -27.27 0.68 -1.49
CA PRO A 439 -27.62 1.28 -0.20
C PRO A 439 -26.46 1.12 0.80
N ILE A 440 -25.36 1.83 0.57
CA ILE A 440 -24.22 1.81 1.50
C ILE A 440 -24.60 2.38 2.85
N LYS A 441 -24.00 1.83 3.92
CA LYS A 441 -24.26 2.27 5.30
C LYS A 441 -23.99 3.76 5.48
N ARG A 442 -22.83 4.24 5.03
CA ARG A 442 -22.39 5.65 5.02
C ARG A 442 -21.34 5.89 3.93
N PRO A 443 -21.19 7.13 3.41
CA PRO A 443 -20.11 7.46 2.49
C PRO A 443 -18.72 7.32 3.14
N VAL A 444 -17.73 6.89 2.35
CA VAL A 444 -16.33 6.70 2.77
C VAL A 444 -15.44 7.59 1.92
N ALA A 445 -14.53 8.34 2.56
CA ALA A 445 -13.51 9.11 1.88
C ALA A 445 -12.11 8.72 2.35
N GLY A 446 -11.11 8.95 1.49
CA GLY A 446 -9.71 8.69 1.78
C GLY A 446 -8.83 9.93 1.66
N VAL A 447 -7.83 10.03 2.52
CA VAL A 447 -6.77 11.04 2.44
C VAL A 447 -5.40 10.39 2.62
N ALA A 448 -4.41 10.91 1.90
CA ALA A 448 -3.02 10.54 2.11
C ALA A 448 -2.28 11.67 2.81
N MET A 449 -1.45 11.30 3.74
CA MET A 449 -0.74 12.17 4.64
C MET A 449 0.74 11.80 4.59
N GLY A 450 1.60 12.75 4.93
CA GLY A 450 3.03 12.49 5.01
C GLY A 450 3.68 13.26 6.14
N LEU A 451 4.97 13.01 6.31
CA LEU A 451 5.79 13.64 7.33
C LEU A 451 7.18 13.91 6.77
N VAL A 452 7.69 15.10 7.07
CA VAL A 452 9.09 15.47 6.84
C VAL A 452 9.71 15.80 8.19
N THR A 453 10.89 15.27 8.46
CA THR A 453 11.62 15.40 9.72
C THR A 453 13.09 15.73 9.49
N GLU A 454 13.64 16.68 10.24
CA GLU A 454 15.07 17.00 10.23
C GLU A 454 15.49 17.41 11.64
N GLY A 455 16.36 16.61 12.27
CA GLY A 455 16.67 16.75 13.70
C GLY A 455 15.42 16.71 14.56
N GLU A 456 15.13 17.80 15.27
CA GLU A 456 13.93 17.94 16.11
C GLU A 456 12.71 18.51 15.37
N LYS A 457 12.89 19.09 14.17
CA LYS A 457 11.79 19.68 13.40
C LYS A 457 10.99 18.61 12.69
N ARG A 458 9.67 18.75 12.72
CA ARG A 458 8.72 17.80 12.12
C ARG A 458 7.53 18.54 11.54
N VAL A 459 7.14 18.21 10.32
CA VAL A 459 5.99 18.81 9.63
C VAL A 459 5.11 17.73 9.03
N ILE A 460 3.85 17.67 9.46
CA ILE A 460 2.83 16.77 8.91
C ILE A 460 2.20 17.44 7.68
N LEU A 461 2.16 16.70 6.58
CA LEU A 461 1.61 17.12 5.30
C LEU A 461 0.25 16.46 5.07
N THR A 462 -0.74 17.26 4.68
CA THR A 462 -2.07 16.82 4.26
C THR A 462 -2.13 16.73 2.74
N ASP A 463 -2.71 15.64 2.23
CA ASP A 463 -2.90 15.40 0.79
C ASP A 463 -1.60 15.54 -0.01
N ILE A 464 -0.69 14.60 0.26
CA ILE A 464 0.66 14.59 -0.30
C ILE A 464 0.69 14.40 -1.82
N LEU A 465 1.69 15.02 -2.43
CA LEU A 465 2.08 14.84 -3.82
C LEU A 465 2.94 13.58 -3.99
N GLY A 466 3.09 13.11 -5.23
CA GLY A 466 4.03 12.02 -5.52
C GLY A 466 5.49 12.37 -5.16
N LEU A 467 5.88 13.63 -5.34
CA LEU A 467 7.18 14.15 -4.94
C LEU A 467 7.39 14.08 -3.41
N GLU A 468 6.35 14.43 -2.65
CA GLU A 468 6.41 14.48 -1.17
C GLU A 468 6.34 13.08 -0.55
N ASP A 469 5.66 12.13 -1.21
CA ASP A 469 5.80 10.71 -0.88
C ASP A 469 7.27 10.30 -1.09
N HIS A 470 7.84 10.55 -2.28
CA HIS A 470 9.20 10.14 -2.60
C HIS A 470 10.26 10.73 -1.66
N PHE A 471 10.14 12.01 -1.29
CA PHE A 471 11.10 12.73 -0.45
C PHE A 471 10.78 12.73 1.05
N GLY A 472 9.57 12.31 1.45
CA GLY A 472 9.13 12.27 2.83
C GLY A 472 9.70 11.10 3.63
N ASP A 473 9.58 11.18 4.95
CA ASP A 473 10.09 10.18 5.89
C ASP A 473 9.01 9.16 6.29
N MET A 474 7.74 9.52 6.12
CA MET A 474 6.59 8.65 6.32
C MET A 474 5.49 9.06 5.34
N ASP A 475 4.78 8.07 4.83
CA ASP A 475 3.48 8.24 4.18
C ASP A 475 2.45 7.34 4.85
N PHE A 476 1.24 7.87 5.06
CA PHE A 476 0.13 7.04 5.51
C PHE A 476 -1.17 7.46 4.84
N LYS A 477 -2.08 6.51 4.74
CA LYS A 477 -3.34 6.61 4.03
C LYS A 477 -4.43 6.20 5.01
N VAL A 478 -5.40 7.08 5.17
CA VAL A 478 -6.55 6.85 6.06
C VAL A 478 -7.81 6.96 5.23
N ALA A 479 -8.61 5.90 5.23
CA ALA A 479 -9.96 5.91 4.69
C ALA A 479 -10.96 5.67 5.83
N GLY A 480 -12.14 6.25 5.71
CA GLY A 480 -13.16 6.14 6.74
C GLY A 480 -14.41 6.94 6.47
N THR A 481 -15.39 6.73 7.34
CA THR A 481 -16.62 7.51 7.39
C THR A 481 -16.45 8.69 8.36
N GLN A 482 -17.56 9.37 8.65
CA GLN A 482 -17.62 10.34 9.74
C GLN A 482 -17.47 9.70 11.14
N GLU A 483 -17.81 8.41 11.28
CA GLU A 483 -17.83 7.71 12.56
C GLU A 483 -16.45 7.16 12.94
N GLY A 484 -15.66 6.72 11.95
CA GLY A 484 -14.33 6.18 12.20
C GLY A 484 -13.60 5.72 10.96
N ILE A 485 -12.47 5.06 11.18
CA ILE A 485 -11.58 4.54 10.14
C ILE A 485 -12.15 3.22 9.60
N THR A 486 -12.11 3.05 8.28
CA THR A 486 -12.43 1.80 7.60
C THR A 486 -11.22 1.12 6.99
N ALA A 487 -10.16 1.86 6.66
CA ALA A 487 -8.88 1.29 6.29
C ALA A 487 -7.72 2.22 6.67
N PHE A 488 -6.59 1.62 7.02
CA PHE A 488 -5.39 2.34 7.41
C PHE A 488 -4.17 1.65 6.81
N GLN A 489 -3.31 2.44 6.19
CA GLN A 489 -2.02 1.99 5.69
C GLN A 489 -0.97 3.00 6.08
N LEU A 490 0.14 2.57 6.65
CA LEU A 490 1.25 3.42 7.07
C LEU A 490 2.57 2.77 6.63
N ASP A 491 3.47 3.56 6.08
CA ASP A 491 4.84 3.20 5.71
C ASP A 491 5.80 4.24 6.30
N VAL A 492 6.78 3.79 7.08
CA VAL A 492 7.85 4.64 7.64
C VAL A 492 9.16 4.31 6.94
N LYS A 493 9.77 5.33 6.34
CA LYS A 493 11.02 5.21 5.58
C LYS A 493 12.23 5.49 6.47
N ILE A 494 12.12 6.44 7.39
CA ILE A 494 13.22 6.86 8.26
C ILE A 494 12.71 7.15 9.66
N GLY A 495 13.44 6.67 10.67
CA GLY A 495 13.14 6.96 12.07
C GLY A 495 11.85 6.30 12.55
N GLY A 496 11.48 6.60 13.79
CA GLY A 496 10.26 6.10 14.40
C GLY A 496 9.22 7.18 14.66
N ILE A 497 7.97 6.78 14.78
CA ILE A 497 6.84 7.66 15.07
C ILE A 497 6.45 7.49 16.53
N SER A 498 6.57 8.55 17.32
CA SER A 498 6.02 8.60 18.67
C SER A 498 4.49 8.57 18.63
N ALA A 499 3.85 7.95 19.63
CA ALA A 499 2.39 7.91 19.74
C ALA A 499 1.71 9.29 19.62
N ASP A 500 2.30 10.34 20.21
CA ASP A 500 1.76 11.70 20.13
C ASP A 500 1.76 12.26 18.70
N LEU A 501 2.80 11.96 17.93
CA LEU A 501 2.90 12.36 16.52
C LEU A 501 1.85 11.61 15.67
N MET A 502 1.64 10.32 15.96
CA MET A 502 0.61 9.54 15.30
C MET A 502 -0.79 10.08 15.62
N ARG A 503 -1.04 10.47 16.88
CA ARG A 503 -2.29 11.10 17.31
C ARG A 503 -2.56 12.40 16.58
N GLU A 504 -1.57 13.30 16.52
CA GLU A 504 -1.68 14.55 15.77
C GLU A 504 -1.95 14.29 14.28
N ALA A 505 -1.22 13.34 13.69
CA ALA A 505 -1.34 13.01 12.28
C ALA A 505 -2.71 12.43 11.92
N LEU A 506 -3.25 11.53 12.75
CA LEU A 506 -4.59 10.98 12.57
C LEU A 506 -5.70 12.02 12.80
N ALA A 507 -5.52 12.96 13.73
CA ALA A 507 -6.45 14.06 13.93
C ALA A 507 -6.53 14.96 12.68
N ARG A 508 -5.39 15.38 12.13
CA ARG A 508 -5.33 16.14 10.87
C ARG A 508 -5.93 15.35 9.70
N ALA A 509 -5.65 14.04 9.62
CA ALA A 509 -6.22 13.16 8.61
C ALA A 509 -7.76 13.10 8.72
N ARG A 510 -8.31 13.05 9.94
CA ARG A 510 -9.75 13.07 10.19
C ARG A 510 -10.38 14.37 9.68
N GLU A 511 -9.80 15.53 9.99
CA GLU A 511 -10.31 16.83 9.52
C GLU A 511 -10.34 16.92 7.99
N ALA A 512 -9.25 16.48 7.34
CA ALA A 512 -9.15 16.42 5.90
C ALA A 512 -10.18 15.45 5.29
N ARG A 513 -10.32 14.25 5.86
CA ARG A 513 -11.31 13.24 5.47
C ARG A 513 -12.74 13.77 5.55
N LEU A 514 -13.10 14.42 6.65
CA LEU A 514 -14.43 15.03 6.83
C LEU A 514 -14.68 16.15 5.82
N THR A 515 -13.66 16.92 5.47
CA THR A 515 -13.78 17.96 4.43
C THR A 515 -14.05 17.34 3.07
N ILE A 516 -13.35 16.26 2.70
CA ILE A 516 -13.61 15.52 1.45
C ILE A 516 -15.01 14.92 1.44
N LEU A 517 -15.46 14.32 2.56
CA LEU A 517 -16.82 13.78 2.69
C LEU A 517 -17.89 14.85 2.43
N ARG A 518 -17.74 16.05 3.00
CA ARG A 518 -18.68 17.17 2.76
C ARG A 518 -18.76 17.56 1.28
N LEU A 519 -17.64 17.55 0.56
CA LEU A 519 -17.62 17.84 -0.87
C LEU A 519 -18.28 16.71 -1.68
N MET A 520 -18.09 15.46 -1.27
CA MET A 520 -18.77 14.31 -1.87
C MET A 520 -20.28 14.37 -1.67
N GLU A 521 -20.73 14.72 -0.46
CA GLU A 521 -22.15 14.88 -0.11
C GLU A 521 -22.81 16.01 -0.93
N GLN A 522 -22.10 17.11 -1.20
CA GLN A 522 -22.58 18.17 -2.09
C GLN A 522 -22.81 17.68 -3.52
N ALA A 523 -21.98 16.75 -4.01
CA ALA A 523 -22.09 16.20 -5.36
C ALA A 523 -23.17 15.11 -5.47
N LEU A 524 -23.31 14.26 -4.44
CA LEU A 524 -24.31 13.21 -4.35
C LEU A 524 -24.73 13.00 -2.87
N PRO A 525 -25.81 13.64 -2.41
CA PRO A 525 -26.18 13.66 -0.98
C PRO A 525 -26.52 12.30 -0.38
N ALA A 526 -27.03 11.38 -1.18
CA ALA A 526 -27.43 10.03 -0.75
C ALA A 526 -27.31 9.06 -1.93
N PRO A 527 -27.22 7.73 -1.67
CA PRO A 527 -27.40 6.73 -2.72
C PRO A 527 -28.66 6.97 -3.53
N ARG A 528 -28.63 6.68 -4.83
CA ARG A 528 -29.83 6.78 -5.66
C ARG A 528 -30.92 5.85 -5.11
N PRO A 529 -32.19 6.28 -5.10
CA PRO A 529 -33.29 5.50 -4.53
C PRO A 529 -33.60 4.22 -5.31
N HIS A 530 -33.16 4.14 -6.56
CA HIS A 530 -33.36 3.00 -7.44
C HIS A 530 -32.04 2.63 -8.11
N ILE A 531 -31.84 1.35 -8.35
CA ILE A 531 -30.73 0.85 -9.16
C ILE A 531 -30.87 1.34 -10.61
N SER A 532 -29.75 1.34 -11.33
CA SER A 532 -29.72 1.71 -12.75
C SER A 532 -30.73 0.91 -13.58
N PRO A 533 -31.40 1.54 -14.57
CA PRO A 533 -32.29 0.82 -15.50
C PRO A 533 -31.55 -0.23 -16.36
N TYR A 534 -30.21 -0.17 -16.41
CA TYR A 534 -29.38 -1.17 -17.10
C TYR A 534 -28.92 -2.30 -16.16
N ALA A 535 -29.12 -2.15 -14.85
CA ALA A 535 -28.80 -3.20 -13.89
C ALA A 535 -29.83 -4.33 -13.97
N PRO A 536 -29.42 -5.58 -13.69
CA PRO A 536 -30.37 -6.68 -13.60
C PRO A 536 -31.33 -6.48 -12.42
N THR A 537 -32.62 -6.70 -12.63
CA THR A 537 -33.63 -6.64 -11.56
C THR A 537 -33.74 -8.00 -10.89
N LEU A 538 -33.79 -8.01 -9.56
CA LEU A 538 -34.03 -9.21 -8.75
C LEU A 538 -35.42 -9.14 -8.11
N ASP A 539 -36.28 -10.10 -8.43
CA ASP A 539 -37.54 -10.32 -7.74
C ASP A 539 -37.34 -11.39 -6.65
N MET A 540 -37.40 -10.99 -5.38
CA MET A 540 -37.30 -11.91 -4.25
C MET A 540 -38.66 -12.40 -3.79
N LEU A 541 -38.85 -13.73 -3.85
CA LEU A 541 -40.05 -14.40 -3.34
C LEU A 541 -39.66 -15.28 -2.14
N LYS A 542 -40.26 -15.02 -0.98
CA LYS A 542 -40.13 -15.91 0.18
C LYS A 542 -41.12 -17.07 0.03
N ILE A 543 -40.63 -18.30 0.16
CA ILE A 543 -41.46 -19.51 0.17
C ILE A 543 -41.41 -20.18 1.55
N ASN A 544 -42.42 -20.99 1.88
CA ASN A 544 -42.38 -21.83 3.08
C ASN A 544 -41.18 -22.81 2.96
N PRO A 545 -40.28 -22.89 3.96
CA PRO A 545 -39.16 -23.84 3.96
C PRO A 545 -39.55 -25.29 3.67
N GLU A 546 -40.73 -25.74 4.10
CA GLU A 546 -41.24 -27.10 3.82
C GLU A 546 -41.48 -27.36 2.33
N LYS A 547 -41.66 -26.29 1.52
CA LYS A 547 -41.89 -26.37 0.08
C LYS A 547 -40.60 -26.31 -0.75
N ILE A 548 -39.42 -26.16 -0.12
CA ILE A 548 -38.13 -26.12 -0.83
C ILE A 548 -37.93 -27.37 -1.70
N GLY A 549 -38.29 -28.55 -1.17
CA GLY A 549 -38.17 -29.80 -1.91
C GLY A 549 -39.03 -29.87 -3.18
N LEU A 550 -40.17 -29.17 -3.21
CA LEU A 550 -41.04 -29.10 -4.39
C LEU A 550 -40.46 -28.18 -5.48
N VAL A 551 -39.76 -27.12 -5.08
CA VAL A 551 -39.14 -26.16 -6.01
C VAL A 551 -37.86 -26.72 -6.60
N ILE A 552 -37.01 -27.35 -5.80
CA ILE A 552 -35.74 -27.95 -6.27
C ILE A 552 -36.02 -29.25 -7.07
N GLY A 553 -36.98 -30.06 -6.60
CA GLY A 553 -37.27 -31.38 -7.15
C GLY A 553 -36.17 -32.42 -6.89
N PRO A 554 -36.38 -33.69 -7.28
CA PRO A 554 -35.41 -34.76 -7.07
C PRO A 554 -34.10 -34.48 -7.82
N GLY A 555 -32.99 -34.39 -7.07
CA GLY A 555 -31.66 -34.15 -7.64
C GLY A 555 -31.46 -32.77 -8.29
N GLY A 556 -32.33 -31.79 -8.00
CA GLY A 556 -32.26 -30.46 -8.61
C GLY A 556 -32.87 -30.36 -10.01
N ARG A 557 -33.62 -31.37 -10.47
CA ARG A 557 -34.16 -31.42 -11.84
C ARG A 557 -35.14 -30.28 -12.18
N THR A 558 -35.82 -29.72 -11.18
CA THR A 558 -36.87 -28.71 -11.41
C THR A 558 -36.32 -27.28 -11.50
N ILE A 559 -35.11 -27.03 -10.97
CA ILE A 559 -34.49 -25.70 -10.85
C ILE A 559 -33.39 -25.44 -11.89
#